data_AF-A0A1J3FXB9-F1
#
_entry.id   AF-A0A1J3FXB9-F1
#
_cell.length_a   1.000
_cell.length_b   1.000
_cell.length_c   1.000
_cell.angle_alpha   90.00
_cell.angle_beta   90.00
_cell.angle_gamma   90.00
#
_symmetry.space_group_name_H-M   'P 1'
#
loop_
_entity.id
_entity.type
_entity.pdbx_description
1 polymer ?
#
loop_
_entity_poly.entity_id
_entity_poly.type
_entity_poly.pdbx_seq_one_letter_code
_entity_poly.pdbx_strand_id
1 'polypeptide(L)'
;GFEVFTNKIPSIANGEMGTFVKNTLAPQVPPKLRKIFLKGIDEGAYIKVTATKRMEAALSEKKGVIMLGDSFNMRHPAIASGMMV
;
A
#
# COMPACT_ATOMS: atom_id res chain seq x y z
N GLY A 1 1.64 -13.04 -13.10
CA GLY A 1 0.79 -12.73 -11.93
C GLY A 1 1.63 -11.96 -10.95
N PHE A 2 1.07 -10.95 -10.29
CA PHE A 2 1.75 -10.27 -9.18
C PHE A 2 1.84 -11.26 -8.01
N GLU A 3 3.02 -11.84 -7.78
CA GLU A 3 3.28 -12.62 -6.57
C GLU A 3 3.20 -11.70 -5.35
N VAL A 4 2.22 -11.93 -4.49
CA VAL A 4 2.07 -11.23 -3.22
C VAL A 4 2.96 -11.95 -2.22
N PHE A 5 4.17 -11.45 -2.01
CA PHE A 5 5.13 -12.01 -1.05
C PHE A 5 4.61 -11.84 0.38
N THR A 6 4.22 -12.95 1.00
CA THR A 6 3.56 -12.93 2.33
C THR A 6 4.53 -12.74 3.50
N ASN A 7 5.84 -12.95 3.33
CA ASN A 7 6.77 -13.02 4.49
C ASN A 7 8.10 -12.25 4.37
N LYS A 8 8.34 -11.48 3.30
CA LYS A 8 9.57 -10.66 3.18
C LYS A 8 9.25 -9.30 2.58
N ILE A 9 8.78 -8.39 3.44
CA ILE A 9 8.67 -6.97 3.10
C ILE A 9 10.10 -6.39 3.19
N PRO A 10 10.67 -5.84 2.10
CA PRO A 10 12.00 -5.24 2.14
C PRO A 10 12.06 -4.09 3.15
N SER A 11 13.18 -3.92 3.83
CA SER A 11 13.33 -2.83 4.80
C SER A 11 13.36 -1.46 4.11
N ILE A 12 12.53 -0.52 4.59
CA ILE A 12 12.59 0.89 4.15
C ILE A 12 13.80 1.57 4.77
N ALA A 13 14.09 1.30 6.05
CA ALA A 13 15.17 1.95 6.80
C ALA A 13 16.56 1.68 6.21
N ASN A 14 16.75 0.51 5.61
CA ASN A 14 18.02 0.09 5.01
C ASN A 14 18.10 0.36 3.49
N GLY A 15 17.06 0.98 2.90
CA GLY A 15 17.02 1.25 1.46
C GLY A 15 16.73 0.03 0.56
N GLU A 16 16.57 -1.16 1.13
CA GLU A 16 16.25 -2.40 0.38
C GLU A 16 14.96 -2.25 -0.44
N MET A 17 13.99 -1.50 0.09
CA MET A 17 12.75 -1.19 -0.63
C MET A 17 13.00 -0.42 -1.93
N GLY A 18 13.92 0.55 -1.94
CA GLY A 18 14.28 1.28 -3.16
C GLY A 18 14.88 0.35 -4.22
N THR A 19 15.78 -0.54 -3.80
CA THR A 19 16.39 -1.56 -4.66
C THR A 19 15.35 -2.54 -5.21
N PHE A 20 14.42 -2.99 -4.38
CA PHE A 20 13.31 -3.86 -4.79
C PHE A 20 12.42 -3.20 -5.84
N VAL A 21 12.00 -1.96 -5.59
CA VAL A 21 11.16 -1.19 -6.53
C VAL A 21 11.90 -1.00 -7.87
N LYS A 22 13.20 -0.70 -7.85
CA LYS A 22 14.02 -0.52 -9.05
C LYS A 22 14.21 -1.80 -9.86
N ASN A 23 14.50 -2.93 -9.19
CA ASN A 23 14.85 -4.18 -9.87
C ASN A 23 13.63 -5.02 -10.25
N THR A 24 12.60 -5.03 -9.41
CA THR A 24 11.42 -5.89 -9.59
C THR A 24 10.26 -5.15 -10.25
N LEU A 25 9.99 -3.89 -9.88
CA LEU A 25 8.83 -3.16 -10.39
C LEU A 25 9.13 -2.37 -11.67
N ALA A 26 10.31 -1.72 -11.78
CA ALA A 26 10.62 -0.90 -12.95
C ALA A 26 10.51 -1.63 -14.31
N PRO A 27 10.84 -2.93 -14.45
CA PRO A 27 10.64 -3.67 -15.70
C PRO A 27 9.15 -3.90 -16.05
N GLN A 28 8.25 -3.91 -15.05
CA GLN A 28 6.81 -4.11 -15.23
C GLN A 28 6.08 -2.80 -15.56
N VAL A 29 6.73 -1.65 -15.33
CA VAL A 29 6.17 -0.32 -15.63
C VAL A 29 6.19 -0.08 -17.16
N PRO A 30 5.11 0.46 -17.75
CA PRO A 30 5.07 0.80 -19.16
C PRO A 30 6.27 1.68 -19.59
N PRO A 31 6.89 1.44 -20.76
CA PRO A 31 8.11 2.12 -21.19
C PRO A 31 8.05 3.65 -21.13
N LYS A 32 6.89 4.24 -21.45
CA LYS A 32 6.66 5.70 -21.41
C LYS A 32 6.79 6.28 -19.98
N LEU A 33 6.44 5.51 -18.95
CA LEU A 33 6.46 5.93 -17.55
C LEU A 33 7.73 5.48 -16.81
N ARG A 34 8.49 4.53 -17.37
CA ARG A 34 9.68 3.97 -16.73
C ARG A 34 10.76 5.02 -16.45
N LYS A 35 10.96 5.99 -17.35
CA LYS A 35 11.96 7.07 -17.17
C LYS A 35 11.63 7.95 -15.96
N ILE A 36 10.38 8.39 -15.82
CA ILE A 36 9.96 9.24 -14.69
C ILE A 36 9.91 8.45 -13.38
N PHE A 37 9.54 7.16 -13.44
CA PHE A 37 9.55 6.25 -12.30
C PHE A 37 10.96 6.07 -11.72
N LEU A 38 11.95 5.76 -12.58
CA LEU A 38 13.35 5.61 -12.16
C LEU A 38 13.92 6.92 -11.60
N LYS A 39 13.63 8.05 -12.25
CA LYS A 39 14.04 9.38 -11.78
C LYS A 39 13.58 9.63 -10.34
N GLY A 40 12.31 9.35 -10.02
CA GLY A 40 11.79 9.53 -8.66
C GLY A 40 12.49 8.67 -7.62
N ILE A 41 12.88 7.44 -7.97
CA ILE A 41 13.62 6.55 -7.06
C ILE A 41 15.04 7.09 -6.83
N ASP A 42 15.73 7.47 -7.90
CA ASP A 42 17.11 7.96 -7.84
C ASP A 42 17.22 9.32 -7.11
N GLU A 43 16.18 10.16 -7.18
CA GLU A 43 16.07 11.41 -6.44
C GLU A 43 15.64 11.23 -4.97
N GLY A 44 15.44 9.99 -4.51
CA GLY A 44 15.12 9.69 -3.12
C GLY A 44 13.66 9.97 -2.74
N ALA A 45 12.71 9.78 -3.66
CA ALA A 45 11.28 9.91 -3.35
C ALA A 45 10.91 9.08 -2.11
N TYR A 46 10.08 9.67 -1.25
CA TYR A 46 9.69 9.03 0.01
C TYR A 46 8.74 7.85 -0.22
N ILE A 47 9.26 6.63 -0.08
CA ILE A 47 8.47 5.40 -0.23
C ILE A 47 7.74 5.11 1.08
N LYS A 48 6.40 5.13 1.03
CA LYS A 48 5.52 4.70 2.13
C LYS A 48 5.01 3.29 1.84
N VAL A 49 5.09 2.42 2.84
CA VAL A 49 4.44 1.11 2.82
C VAL A 49 3.31 1.15 3.83
N THR A 50 2.10 0.86 3.35
CA THR A 50 0.90 0.75 4.18
C THR A 50 0.40 -0.68 4.12
N ALA A 51 0.02 -1.24 5.26
CA ALA A 51 -0.55 -2.58 5.30
C ALA A 51 -1.94 -2.59 4.66
N THR A 52 -2.14 -3.43 3.67
CA THR A 52 -3.46 -3.69 3.09
C THR A 52 -4.24 -4.63 4.01
N LYS A 53 -5.24 -4.11 4.72
CA LYS A 53 -6.05 -4.86 5.69
C LYS A 53 -7.54 -4.80 5.31
N ARG A 54 -8.33 -5.73 5.85
CA ARG A 54 -9.79 -5.74 5.80
C ARG A 54 -10.31 -5.82 7.24
N MET A 55 -11.30 -5.00 7.56
CA MET A 55 -12.03 -5.01 8.82
C MET A 55 -13.52 -4.98 8.49
N GLU A 56 -14.24 -6.01 8.89
CA GLU A 56 -15.69 -6.09 8.63
C GLU A 56 -16.46 -5.29 9.67
N ALA A 57 -17.56 -4.69 9.22
CA ALA A 57 -18.48 -3.97 10.10
C ALA A 57 -19.11 -4.93 11.11
N ALA A 58 -18.90 -4.67 12.41
CA ALA A 58 -19.51 -5.40 13.49
C ALA A 58 -20.17 -4.40 14.46
N LEU A 59 -21.40 -4.69 14.90
CA LEU A 59 -22.10 -3.85 15.86
C LEU A 59 -21.31 -3.83 17.18
N SER A 60 -21.09 -2.62 17.72
CA SER A 60 -20.47 -2.47 19.04
C SER A 60 -21.54 -2.61 20.13
N GLU A 61 -21.30 -3.49 21.10
CA GLU A 61 -22.17 -3.62 22.28
C GLU A 61 -21.94 -2.50 23.31
N LYS A 62 -20.95 -1.64 23.09
CA LYS A 62 -20.52 -0.62 24.05
C LYS A 62 -21.39 0.64 23.94
N LYS A 63 -22.18 0.89 24.99
CA LYS A 63 -23.03 2.08 25.09
C LYS A 63 -22.20 3.37 25.09
N GLY A 64 -22.68 4.38 24.37
CA GLY A 64 -22.05 5.70 24.31
C GLY A 64 -20.84 5.81 23.36
N VAL A 65 -20.57 4.79 22.53
CA VAL A 65 -19.45 4.78 21.58
C VAL A 65 -19.96 4.63 20.16
N ILE A 66 -19.36 5.37 19.22
CA ILE A 66 -19.60 5.27 17.78
C ILE A 66 -18.25 5.05 17.10
N MET A 67 -18.16 4.04 16.23
CA MET A 67 -17.00 3.81 15.35
C MET A 67 -17.43 4.10 13.90
N LEU A 68 -16.60 4.83 13.15
CA LEU A 68 -16.91 5.29 11.79
C LEU A 68 -15.71 5.10 10.84
N GLY A 69 -15.98 5.12 9.54
CA GLY A 69 -14.96 5.01 8.48
C GLY A 69 -14.15 3.72 8.56
N ASP A 70 -12.85 3.79 8.24
CA ASP A 70 -11.95 2.62 8.25
C ASP A 70 -11.79 1.97 9.63
N SER A 71 -12.10 2.68 10.73
CA SER A 71 -12.10 2.10 12.07
C SER A 71 -13.27 1.14 12.32
N PHE A 72 -14.31 1.21 11.49
CA PHE A 72 -15.51 0.38 11.58
C PHE A 72 -15.60 -0.60 10.41
N ASN A 73 -15.23 -0.18 9.20
CA ASN A 73 -15.38 -0.96 7.99
C ASN A 73 -14.30 -0.60 6.97
N MET A 74 -13.18 -1.31 7.01
CA MET A 74 -12.06 -1.14 6.07
C MET A 74 -12.09 -2.24 5.01
N ARG A 75 -11.98 -1.85 3.74
CA ARG A 75 -11.90 -2.77 2.58
C ARG A 75 -10.53 -2.67 1.90
N HIS A 76 -10.23 -3.64 1.04
CA HIS A 76 -9.01 -3.62 0.24
C HIS A 76 -8.93 -2.32 -0.61
N PRO A 77 -7.84 -1.53 -0.54
CA PRO A 77 -7.78 -0.19 -1.13
C PRO A 77 -7.73 -0.20 -2.67
N ALA A 78 -7.53 -1.35 -3.31
CA ALA A 78 -7.49 -1.47 -4.77
C ALA A 78 -8.75 -0.94 -5.48
N ILE A 79 -9.91 -0.97 -4.82
CA ILE A 79 -11.17 -0.46 -5.38
C ILE A 79 -11.48 0.99 -4.94
N ALA A 80 -10.59 1.62 -4.17
CA ALA A 80 -10.73 2.99 -3.65
C ALA A 80 -12.07 3.32 -2.96
N SER A 81 -12.80 2.31 -2.48
CA SER A 81 -14.16 2.50 -1.96
C SER A 81 -14.22 3.05 -0.53
N GLY A 82 -13.10 3.22 0.17
CA GLY A 82 -13.07 3.57 1.60
C GLY A 82 -13.67 4.94 1.92
N MET A 83 -13.46 5.94 1.03
CA MET A 83 -13.98 7.29 1.21
C MET A 83 -15.47 7.44 0.83
N MET A 84 -16.05 6.43 0.18
CA MET A 84 -17.46 6.41 -0.25
C MET A 84 -18.38 5.77 0.81
N VAL A 85 -17.82 5.27 1.93
CA VAL A 85 -18.53 4.56 2.99
C VAL A 85 -19.08 5.53 4.03
#